data_AF-A0A7W9XCW0-F1
#
_entry.id   AF-A0A7W9XCW0-F1
#
_cell.length_a   1.000
_cell.length_b   1.000
_cell.length_c   1.000
_cell.angle_alpha   90.00
_cell.angle_beta   90.00
_cell.angle_gamma   90.00
#
_symmetry.space_group_name_H-M   'P 1'
#
loop_
_entity.id
_entity.type
_entity.pdbx_description
1 polymer ?
#
loop_
_entity_poly.entity_id
_entity_poly.type
_entity_poly.pdbx_seq_one_letter_code
_entity_poly.pdbx_strand_id
1 'polypeptide(L)'
;MKFLRQHPIYIKSIQGKMLFYIPDFYCAEAKLVIETDGPVHQFKQQYDKNCDEVLAALGLRILRFENEDILRDCELVLRKINAML
;
A
#
# COMPACT_ATOMS: atom_id res chain seq x y z
N MET A 1 13.26 -8.55 -7.82
CA MET A 1 12.30 -7.74 -7.04
C MET A 1 12.90 -7.00 -5.86
N LYS A 2 12.56 -5.72 -5.74
CA LYS A 2 12.94 -4.82 -4.64
C LYS A 2 11.69 -4.24 -4.00
N PHE A 3 11.63 -4.26 -2.67
CA PHE A 3 10.63 -3.53 -1.89
C PHE A 3 11.26 -2.26 -1.31
N LEU A 4 10.62 -1.12 -1.56
CA LEU A 4 11.01 0.19 -1.04
C LEU A 4 10.14 0.51 0.17
N ARG A 5 10.76 0.74 1.32
CA ARG A 5 10.05 1.12 2.54
C ARG A 5 9.76 2.63 2.55
N GLN A 6 8.54 3.03 2.87
CA GLN A 6 8.14 4.44 3.02
C GLN A 6 8.52 5.32 1.82
N HIS A 7 8.45 4.76 0.61
CA HIS A 7 8.85 5.45 -0.60
C HIS A 7 7.66 6.20 -1.20
N PRO A 8 7.75 7.53 -1.41
CA PRO A 8 6.64 8.32 -1.95
C PRO A 8 6.32 7.92 -3.38
N ILE A 9 5.06 7.60 -3.64
CA ILE A 9 4.48 7.40 -4.96
C ILE A 9 3.83 8.71 -5.36
N TYR A 10 4.37 9.37 -6.39
CA TYR A 10 3.84 10.63 -6.89
C TYR A 10 2.71 10.40 -7.89
N ILE A 11 1.65 11.20 -7.76
CA ILE A 11 0.42 11.06 -8.51
C ILE A 11 0.04 12.43 -9.04
N LYS A 12 -0.34 12.52 -10.31
CA LYS A 12 -0.87 13.75 -10.89
C LYS A 12 -2.40 13.69 -10.89
N SER A 13 -3.04 14.64 -10.22
CA SER A 13 -4.50 14.76 -10.24
C SER A 13 -5.01 15.21 -11.60
N ILE A 14 -6.31 15.02 -11.84
CA ILE A 14 -6.99 15.49 -13.05
C ILE A 14 -6.86 17.01 -13.27
N GLN A 15 -6.66 17.80 -12.21
CA GLN A 15 -6.44 19.25 -12.27
C GLN A 15 -4.95 19.61 -12.46
N GLY A 16 -4.08 18.63 -12.68
CA GLY A 16 -2.65 18.81 -12.89
C GLY A 16 -1.83 19.02 -11.61
N LYS A 17 -2.45 18.93 -10.42
CA LYS A 17 -1.75 19.03 -9.14
C LYS A 17 -0.95 17.77 -8.86
N MET A 18 0.30 17.94 -8.44
CA MET A 18 1.11 16.83 -7.94
C MET A 18 0.74 16.51 -6.49
N LEU A 19 0.42 15.24 -6.26
CA LEU A 19 0.13 14.63 -4.97
C LEU A 19 1.12 13.49 -4.73
N PHE A 20 1.16 12.97 -3.52
CA PHE A 20 1.95 11.79 -3.22
C PHE A 20 1.26 10.91 -2.19
N TYR A 21 1.54 9.61 -2.27
CA TYR A 21 1.12 8.60 -1.30
C TYR A 21 2.37 7.91 -0.74
N ILE A 22 2.44 7.73 0.58
CA ILE A 22 3.59 7.07 1.22
C ILE A 22 3.09 5.76 1.84
N PRO A 23 3.31 4.62 1.15
CA PRO A 23 3.02 3.32 1.69
C PRO A 23 4.10 2.82 2.64
N ASP A 24 3.79 1.83 3.48
CA ASP A 24 4.81 1.17 4.29
C ASP A 24 5.84 0.45 3.40
N PHE A 25 5.38 -0.31 2.40
CA PHE A 25 6.25 -0.92 1.39
C PHE A 25 5.66 -0.84 -0.01
N TYR A 26 6.54 -0.64 -1.00
CA TYR A 26 6.18 -0.58 -2.41
C TYR A 26 7.14 -1.40 -3.28
N CYS A 27 6.58 -2.22 -4.17
CA CYS A 27 7.31 -2.89 -5.22
C CYS A 27 6.79 -2.47 -6.60
N ALA A 28 7.62 -1.72 -7.34
CA ALA A 28 7.29 -1.26 -8.68
C ALA A 28 7.16 -2.40 -9.69
N GLU A 29 8.04 -3.41 -9.59
CA GLU A 29 8.07 -4.56 -10.50
C GLU A 29 6.76 -5.37 -10.41
N ALA A 30 6.29 -5.64 -9.19
CA ALA A 30 5.04 -6.35 -8.95
C ALA A 30 3.78 -5.45 -9.03
N LYS A 31 3.95 -4.13 -9.14
CA LYS A 31 2.87 -3.13 -8.96
C LYS A 31 2.11 -3.36 -7.64
N LEU A 32 2.84 -3.57 -6.55
CA LEU A 32 2.29 -3.98 -5.26
C LEU A 32 2.63 -2.95 -4.18
N VAL A 33 1.60 -2.50 -3.47
CA VAL A 33 1.68 -1.73 -2.23
C VAL A 33 1.31 -2.65 -1.08
N ILE A 34 2.06 -2.56 0.01
CA ILE A 34 1.77 -3.27 1.26
C ILE A 34 1.68 -2.24 2.38
N GLU A 35 0.58 -2.25 3.10
CA GLU A 35 0.35 -1.48 4.33
C GLU A 35 0.29 -2.40 5.53
N THR A 36 0.83 -1.94 6.65
CA THR A 36 0.71 -2.56 7.95
C THR A 36 -0.15 -1.67 8.85
N ASP A 37 -1.35 -2.13 9.19
CA ASP A 37 -2.30 -1.35 9.96
C ASP A 37 -1.86 -1.24 11.43
N GLY A 38 -1.64 0.00 11.88
CA GLY A 38 -1.61 0.40 13.28
C GLY A 38 -2.72 1.43 13.58
N PRO A 39 -2.98 1.80 14.83
CA PRO A 39 -4.08 2.69 15.21
C PRO A 39 -4.08 4.07 14.52
N VAL A 40 -2.94 4.49 13.95
CA VAL A 40 -2.78 5.73 13.16
C VAL A 40 -3.37 5.60 11.74
N HIS A 41 -3.45 4.39 11.17
CA HIS A 41 -4.01 4.14 9.84
C HIS A 41 -5.54 4.20 9.82
N GLN A 42 -6.22 3.91 10.93
CA GLN A 42 -7.68 4.06 11.04
C GLN A 42 -8.12 5.53 10.84
N PHE A 43 -7.31 6.49 11.29
CA PHE A 43 -7.56 7.92 11.04
C PHE A 43 -7.25 8.35 9.59
N LYS A 44 -6.34 7.63 8.90
CA LYS A 44 -6.06 7.80 7.47
C LYS A 44 -7.17 7.20 6.59
N GLN A 45 -7.78 6.08 6.98
CA GLN A 45 -8.89 5.44 6.24
C GLN A 45 -10.08 6.37 6.04
N GLN A 46 -10.42 7.21 7.03
CA GLN A 46 -11.54 8.16 6.92
C GLN A 46 -11.27 9.26 5.87
N TYR A 47 -10.01 9.48 5.50
CA TYR A 47 -9.61 10.53 4.55
C TYR A 47 -9.53 10.04 3.08
N ASP A 48 -9.47 8.73 2.80
CA ASP A 48 -8.81 8.28 1.55
C ASP A 48 -9.45 7.13 0.76
N LYS A 49 -10.78 7.08 0.66
CA LYS A 49 -11.46 6.27 -0.38
C LYS A 49 -10.95 6.59 -1.80
N ASN A 50 -10.58 7.85 -2.01
CA ASN A 50 -10.02 8.34 -3.26
C ASN A 50 -8.60 7.81 -3.52
N CYS A 51 -7.78 7.55 -2.48
CA CYS A 51 -6.43 7.06 -2.69
C CYS A 51 -6.40 5.62 -3.20
N ASP A 52 -7.25 4.74 -2.66
CA ASP A 52 -7.33 3.34 -3.12
C ASP A 52 -7.76 3.28 -4.59
N GLU A 53 -8.78 4.06 -4.96
CA GLU A 53 -9.24 4.16 -6.35
C GLU A 53 -8.18 4.73 -7.29
N VAL A 54 -7.44 5.75 -6.86
CA VAL A 54 -6.36 6.36 -7.63
C VAL A 54 -5.17 5.40 -7.80
N LEU A 55 -4.75 4.72 -6.74
CA LEU A 55 -3.68 3.73 -6.79
C LEU A 55 -4.08 2.54 -7.68
N ALA A 56 -5.33 2.09 -7.58
CA ALA A 56 -5.88 1.07 -8.48
C ALA A 56 -5.92 1.55 -9.94
N ALA A 57 -6.28 2.81 -10.21
CA ALA A 57 -6.24 3.40 -11.55
C ALA A 57 -4.81 3.49 -12.12
N LEU A 58 -3.79 3.57 -11.26
CA LEU A 58 -2.37 3.44 -11.65
C LEU A 58 -1.94 1.97 -11.88
N GLY A 59 -2.86 1.02 -11.71
CA GLY A 59 -2.62 -0.42 -11.86
C GLY A 59 -1.89 -1.05 -10.67
N LEU A 60 -1.88 -0.37 -9.51
CA LEU A 60 -1.29 -0.89 -8.28
C LEU A 60 -2.31 -1.77 -7.54
N ARG A 61 -1.84 -2.88 -7.00
CA ARG A 61 -2.56 -3.72 -6.04
C ARG A 61 -2.16 -3.31 -4.62
N ILE A 62 -3.10 -3.32 -3.69
CA ILE A 62 -2.87 -2.98 -2.28
C ILE A 62 -3.16 -4.21 -1.43
N LEU A 63 -2.21 -4.62 -0.59
CA LEU A 63 -2.42 -5.58 0.49
C LEU A 63 -2.29 -4.86 1.83
N ARG A 64 -3.27 -5.07 2.72
CA ARG A 64 -3.23 -4.55 4.09
C ARG A 64 -3.16 -5.72 5.07
N PHE A 65 -2.36 -5.58 6.10
CA PHE A 65 -2.21 -6.55 7.18
C PHE A 65 -2.32 -5.84 8.52
N GLU A 66 -3.21 -6.32 9.40
CA GLU A 66 -3.23 -5.87 10.79
C GLU A 66 -1.95 -6.30 11.51
N ASN A 67 -1.46 -5.47 12.44
CA ASN A 67 -0.26 -5.81 13.22
C ASN A 67 -0.40 -7.16 13.93
N GLU A 68 -1.59 -7.47 14.44
CA GLU A 68 -1.89 -8.73 15.11
C GLU A 68 -1.72 -9.92 14.16
N ASP A 69 -2.14 -9.81 12.90
CA ASP A 69 -1.99 -10.88 11.91
C ASP A 69 -0.52 -11.13 11.57
N ILE A 70 0.28 -10.05 11.46
CA ILE A 70 1.73 -10.13 11.21
C ILE A 70 2.44 -10.80 12.37
N LEU A 71 2.11 -10.41 13.61
CA LEU A 71 2.71 -10.95 14.82
C LEU A 71 2.27 -12.40 15.08
N ARG A 72 1.04 -12.75 14.71
CA ARG A 72 0.46 -14.08 14.91
C ARG A 72 0.99 -15.10 13.90
N ASP A 73 1.03 -14.74 12.63
CA ASP A 73 1.41 -15.66 11.55
C ASP A 73 2.07 -14.94 10.37
N CYS A 74 3.34 -14.60 10.56
CA CYS A 74 4.16 -13.97 9.52
C CYS A 74 4.31 -14.85 8.27
N GLU A 75 4.26 -16.18 8.40
CA GLU A 75 4.38 -17.07 7.25
C GLU A 75 3.15 -16.98 6.33
N LEU A 76 1.94 -16.90 6.91
CA LEU A 76 0.72 -16.64 6.15
C LEU A 76 0.79 -15.30 5.41
N VAL A 77 1.32 -14.24 6.04
CA VAL A 77 1.53 -12.92 5.42
C VAL A 77 2.46 -13.05 4.21
N LEU A 78 3.61 -13.69 4.38
CA LEU A 78 4.58 -13.89 3.29
C LEU A 78 4.00 -14.72 2.13
N ARG A 79 3.19 -15.74 2.42
CA ARG A 79 2.50 -16.52 1.38
C ARG A 79 1.52 -15.68 0.58
N LYS A 80 0.74 -14.82 1.24
CA LYS A 80 -0.18 -13.87 0.58
C LYS A 80 0.59 -12.87 -0.30
N ILE A 81 1.72 -12.37 0.18
CA ILE A 81 2.60 -11.49 -0.63
C ILE A 81 3.11 -12.25 -1.85
N ASN A 82 3.67 -13.45 -1.67
CA ASN A 82 4.20 -14.28 -2.75
C ASN A 82 3.16 -14.62 -3.83
N ALA A 83 1.89 -14.78 -3.47
CA ALA A 83 0.82 -15.02 -4.43
C ALA A 83 0.51 -13.80 -5.33
N MET A 84 1.05 -12.62 -5.01
CA MET A 84 0.85 -11.37 -5.76
C MET A 84 2.07 -10.95 -6.59
N LEU A 85 3.17 -11.70 -6.53
CA LEU A 85 4.41 -11.43 -7.25
C LEU A 85 4.40 -12.13 -8.60
#